data_AF-A0A816WU37-F1
#
_entry.id   AF-A0A816WU37-F1
#
_cell.length_a   1.000
_cell.length_b   1.000
_cell.length_c   1.000
_cell.angle_alpha   90.00
_cell.angle_beta   90.00
_cell.angle_gamma   90.00
#
_symmetry.space_group_name_H-M   'P 1'
#
loop_
_entity.id
_entity.type
_entity.pdbx_description
1 polymer ?
#
loop_
_entity_poly.entity_id
_entity_poly.type
_entity_poly.pdbx_seq_one_letter_code
_entity_poly.pdbx_strand_id
1 'polypeptide(L)'
;MKSKDLQNIVLSKYQHGDTPTKLFRDLNGGIGLRTIKRWCPMILQSGSITLSSPPGCPRLVRTKENIRKGVTPLVILDEGTVDHAVYIEKVLPVVLKYGNQVFGSDWVFQQDGAKPDSHHLTQQCCRDNFPSFIGKDRWPPNSPDLNTLDYSIWDEFVNIINWNKV
;
A
#
# COMPACT_ATOMS: atom_id res chain seq x y z
N MET A 1 9.38 -23.14 -20.63
CA MET A 1 9.12 -24.30 -19.75
C MET A 1 8.47 -23.79 -18.48
N LYS A 2 7.36 -24.39 -18.01
CA LYS A 2 6.66 -23.86 -16.82
C LYS A 2 7.50 -24.18 -15.57
N SER A 3 7.35 -23.38 -14.50
CA SER A 3 8.09 -23.56 -13.24
C SER A 3 7.96 -24.98 -12.65
N LYS A 4 6.81 -25.63 -12.85
CA LYS A 4 6.57 -27.00 -12.37
C LYS A 4 7.33 -28.07 -13.16
N ASP A 5 7.45 -27.90 -14.48
CA ASP A 5 8.20 -28.83 -15.34
C ASP A 5 9.68 -28.84 -14.95
N LEU A 6 10.24 -27.65 -14.70
CA LEU A 6 11.61 -27.50 -14.21
C LEU A 6 11.82 -28.16 -12.83
N GLN A 7 10.86 -28.03 -11.92
CA GLN A 7 10.92 -28.70 -10.61
C GLN A 7 10.93 -30.22 -10.77
N ASN A 8 10.08 -30.77 -11.65
CA ASN A 8 10.02 -32.22 -11.88
C ASN A 8 11.33 -32.75 -12.50
N ILE A 9 11.94 -32.00 -13.41
CA ILE A 9 13.23 -32.36 -14.01
C ILE A 9 14.34 -32.36 -12.96
N VAL A 10 14.41 -31.32 -12.12
CA VAL A 10 15.41 -31.23 -11.05
C VAL A 10 15.22 -32.34 -10.02
N LEU A 11 13.96 -32.60 -9.62
CA LEU A 11 13.62 -33.69 -8.69
C LEU A 11 14.08 -35.04 -9.22
N SER A 12 13.68 -35.39 -10.45
CA SER A 12 14.01 -36.67 -11.07
C SER A 12 15.52 -36.85 -11.19
N LYS A 13 16.23 -35.90 -11.81
CA LYS A 13 17.67 -36.02 -12.03
C LYS A 13 18.47 -36.06 -10.72
N TYR A 14 18.07 -35.28 -9.72
CA TYR A 14 18.73 -35.28 -8.41
C TYR A 14 18.54 -36.61 -7.66
N GLN A 15 17.34 -37.22 -7.74
CA GLN A 15 17.09 -38.56 -7.19
C GLN A 15 17.92 -39.66 -7.89
N HIS A 16 18.25 -39.48 -9.17
CA HIS A 16 19.15 -40.36 -9.91
C HIS A 16 20.64 -40.09 -9.64
N GLY A 17 20.97 -39.21 -8.69
CA GLY A 17 22.34 -38.98 -8.23
C GLY A 17 23.09 -37.82 -8.91
N ASP A 18 22.41 -37.00 -9.72
CA ASP A 18 23.06 -35.85 -10.36
C ASP A 18 23.43 -34.76 -9.35
N THR A 19 24.64 -34.21 -9.48
CA THR A 19 25.09 -33.12 -8.60
C THR A 19 24.44 -31.78 -8.99
N PRO A 20 24.27 -30.84 -8.04
CA PRO A 20 23.69 -29.51 -8.32
C PRO A 20 24.39 -28.74 -9.45
N THR A 21 25.71 -28.92 -9.59
CA THR A 21 26.50 -28.28 -10.64
C THR A 21 26.26 -28.90 -12.02
N LYS A 22 26.01 -30.23 -12.08
CA LYS A 22 25.60 -30.92 -13.31
C LYS A 22 24.21 -30.47 -13.74
N LEU A 23 23.26 -30.43 -12.80
CA LEU A 23 21.89 -29.94 -13.04
C LEU A 23 21.88 -28.50 -13.58
N PHE A 24 22.73 -27.63 -13.04
CA PHE A 24 22.82 -26.24 -13.52
C PHE A 24 23.31 -26.15 -14.98
N ARG A 25 24.30 -26.95 -15.36
CA ARG A 25 24.79 -27.02 -16.74
C ARG A 25 23.75 -27.60 -17.68
N ASP A 26 23.11 -28.71 -17.29
CA ASP A 26 22.09 -29.38 -18.07
C ASP A 26 20.86 -28.52 -18.33
N LEU A 27 20.53 -27.62 -17.40
CA LEU A 27 19.42 -26.68 -17.52
C LEU A 27 19.79 -25.39 -18.27
N ASN A 28 21.05 -25.26 -18.73
CA ASN A 28 21.57 -24.17 -19.55
C ASN A 28 21.09 -22.76 -19.13
N GLY A 29 21.15 -22.46 -17.83
CA GLY A 29 20.75 -21.15 -17.29
C GLY A 29 19.24 -20.93 -17.13
N GLY A 30 18.39 -21.90 -17.48
CA GLY A 30 16.94 -21.85 -17.25
C GLY A 30 16.56 -21.74 -15.76
N ILE A 31 17.46 -22.15 -14.86
CA ILE A 31 17.40 -21.92 -13.41
C ILE A 31 18.79 -21.58 -12.89
N GLY A 32 18.89 -20.59 -12.00
CA GLY A 32 20.15 -20.24 -11.34
C GLY A 32 20.65 -21.33 -10.37
N LEU A 33 21.98 -21.52 -10.32
CA LEU A 33 22.63 -22.50 -9.42
C LEU A 33 22.23 -22.34 -7.95
N ARG A 34 21.99 -21.10 -7.48
CA ARG A 34 21.49 -20.83 -6.12
C ARG A 34 20.14 -21.47 -5.85
N THR A 35 19.23 -21.41 -6.83
CA THR A 35 17.90 -22.02 -6.73
C THR A 35 17.99 -23.53 -6.69
N ILE A 36 18.86 -24.13 -7.52
CA ILE A 36 19.10 -25.58 -7.52
C ILE A 36 19.66 -26.04 -6.17
N LYS A 37 20.69 -25.35 -5.66
CA LYS A 37 21.27 -25.63 -4.34
C LYS A 37 20.26 -25.49 -3.20
N ARG A 38 19.27 -24.59 -3.32
CA ARG A 38 18.17 -24.46 -2.35
C ARG A 38 17.19 -25.63 -2.41
N TRP A 39 16.93 -26.19 -3.59
CA TRP A 39 15.98 -27.29 -3.78
C TRP A 39 16.54 -28.66 -3.37
N CYS A 40 17.83 -28.90 -3.59
CA CYS A 40 18.45 -30.20 -3.28
C CYS A 40 18.23 -30.67 -1.82
N PRO A 41 18.42 -29.84 -0.78
CA PRO A 41 18.10 -30.22 0.60
C PRO A 41 16.62 -30.54 0.83
N MET A 42 15.71 -29.81 0.17
CA MET A 42 14.26 -30.06 0.27
C MET A 42 13.91 -31.43 -0.30
N ILE A 43 14.49 -31.78 -1.45
CA ILE A 43 14.31 -33.09 -2.09
C ILE A 43 14.83 -34.22 -1.18
N LEU A 44 15.98 -34.04 -0.51
CA LEU A 44 16.51 -35.03 0.44
C LEU A 44 15.59 -35.21 1.66
N GLN A 45 15.00 -34.13 2.16
CA GLN A 45 14.22 -34.15 3.40
C GLN A 45 12.78 -34.63 3.20
N SER A 46 12.13 -34.27 2.09
CA SER A 46 10.69 -34.49 1.89
C SER A 46 10.34 -35.20 0.57
N GLY A 47 11.34 -35.56 -0.25
CA GLY A 47 11.11 -36.15 -1.58
C GLY A 47 10.43 -35.21 -2.57
N SER A 48 10.26 -33.93 -2.23
CA SER A 48 9.54 -32.96 -3.06
C SER A 48 10.08 -31.54 -2.89
N ILE A 49 9.86 -30.70 -3.90
CA ILE A 49 10.18 -29.27 -3.83
C ILE A 49 8.95 -28.52 -3.31
N THR A 50 8.90 -28.27 -2.00
CA THR A 50 7.83 -27.49 -1.37
C THR A 50 8.18 -26.01 -1.36
N LEU A 51 7.69 -25.27 -2.35
CA LEU A 51 7.79 -23.80 -2.37
C LEU A 51 6.64 -23.20 -1.55
N SER A 52 6.63 -23.41 -0.23
CA SER A 52 5.83 -22.52 0.62
C SER A 52 6.52 -21.17 0.61
N SER A 53 5.87 -20.13 0.08
CA SER A 53 6.28 -18.78 0.45
C SER A 53 6.28 -18.72 1.98
N PRO A 54 7.32 -18.18 2.63
CA PRO A 54 7.16 -17.72 4.00
C PRO A 54 5.88 -16.89 4.05
N PRO A 55 5.05 -16.97 5.10
CA PRO A 55 3.92 -16.06 5.21
C PRO A 55 4.50 -14.64 5.06
N GLY A 56 4.26 -14.05 3.90
CA GLY A 56 4.66 -12.68 3.66
C GLY A 56 3.97 -11.82 4.69
N CYS A 57 4.59 -10.70 5.07
CA CYS A 57 3.90 -9.72 5.90
C CYS A 57 2.50 -9.50 5.32
N PRO A 58 1.42 -9.68 6.11
CA PRO A 58 0.05 -9.60 5.61
C PRO A 58 -0.08 -8.35 4.75
N ARG A 59 -0.43 -8.51 3.47
CA ARG A 59 -0.64 -7.38 2.55
C ARG A 59 -1.99 -6.74 2.86
N LEU A 60 -2.17 -6.25 4.09
CA LEU A 60 -3.37 -5.57 4.54
C LEU A 60 -3.61 -4.26 3.77
N VAL A 61 -2.58 -3.68 3.16
CA VAL A 61 -2.69 -2.33 2.57
C VAL A 61 -3.01 -2.35 1.06
N ARG A 62 -2.81 -3.47 0.34
CA ARG A 62 -2.80 -3.48 -1.15
C ARG A 62 -3.83 -4.40 -1.82
N THR A 63 -4.92 -4.74 -1.14
CA THR A 63 -6.05 -5.39 -1.84
C THR A 63 -6.89 -4.33 -2.53
N LYS A 64 -7.46 -4.63 -3.71
CA LYS A 64 -8.45 -3.75 -4.37
C LYS A 64 -9.59 -3.39 -3.43
N GLU A 65 -9.94 -4.30 -2.53
CA GLU A 65 -10.96 -4.10 -1.51
C GLU A 65 -10.54 -3.04 -0.47
N ASN A 66 -9.30 -3.05 0.01
CA ASN A 66 -8.83 -2.05 0.98
C ASN A 66 -8.58 -0.69 0.33
N ILE A 67 -8.18 -0.66 -0.94
CA ILE A 67 -8.16 0.57 -1.75
C ILE A 67 -9.57 1.14 -1.89
N ARG A 68 -10.56 0.28 -2.18
CA ARG A 68 -11.99 0.69 -2.24
C ARG A 68 -12.52 1.18 -0.89
N LYS A 69 -12.05 0.61 0.22
CA LYS A 69 -12.40 1.06 1.57
C LYS A 69 -11.73 2.39 1.93
N GLY A 70 -10.56 2.70 1.37
CA GLY A 70 -9.77 3.89 1.71
C GLY A 70 -10.16 5.20 1.03
N VAL A 71 -11.25 5.24 0.25
CA VAL A 71 -11.70 6.47 -0.43
C VAL A 71 -12.97 7.00 0.24
N THR A 72 -12.93 8.24 0.70
CA THR A 72 -14.11 8.95 1.21
C THR A 72 -14.88 9.61 0.05
N PRO A 73 -16.18 9.90 0.20
CA PRO A 73 -16.85 10.81 -0.71
C PRO A 73 -16.11 12.15 -0.78
N LEU A 74 -16.12 12.77 -1.96
CA LEU A 74 -15.68 14.16 -2.10
C LEU A 74 -16.69 15.07 -1.40
N VAL A 75 -16.19 15.90 -0.49
CA VAL A 75 -16.99 16.98 0.11
C VAL A 75 -16.94 18.16 -0.87
N ILE A 76 -18.02 18.33 -1.63
CA ILE A 76 -18.16 19.48 -2.53
C ILE A 76 -18.69 20.65 -1.70
N LEU A 77 -17.92 21.73 -1.66
CA LEU A 77 -18.28 22.96 -0.96
C LEU A 77 -18.79 23.98 -1.98
N ASP A 78 -19.79 24.75 -1.58
CA ASP A 78 -20.31 25.86 -2.39
C ASP A 78 -19.20 26.88 -2.68
N GLU A 79 -19.36 27.64 -3.76
CA GLU A 79 -18.40 28.66 -4.16
C GLU A 79 -18.15 29.69 -3.04
N GLY A 80 -16.89 29.90 -2.69
CA GLY A 80 -16.51 30.81 -1.61
C GLY A 80 -15.16 30.48 -0.99
N THR A 81 -14.76 31.27 0.01
CA THR A 81 -13.56 31.01 0.79
C THR A 81 -13.86 29.93 1.83
N VAL A 82 -13.08 28.85 1.82
CA VAL A 82 -13.10 27.86 2.89
C VAL A 82 -12.28 28.39 4.05
N ASP A 83 -12.97 28.82 5.11
CA ASP A 83 -12.35 29.18 6.38
C ASP A 83 -12.38 28.02 7.38
N HIS A 84 -11.86 28.27 8.58
CA HIS A 84 -11.80 27.26 9.63
C HIS A 84 -13.19 26.82 10.11
N ALA A 85 -14.19 27.70 10.09
CA ALA A 85 -15.54 27.38 10.55
C ALA A 85 -16.20 26.42 9.56
N VAL A 86 -16.16 26.75 8.27
CA VAL A 86 -16.64 25.87 7.19
C VAL A 86 -15.92 24.52 7.22
N TYR A 87 -14.61 24.54 7.43
CA TYR A 87 -13.80 23.33 7.48
C TYR A 87 -14.17 22.41 8.67
N ILE A 88 -14.31 22.99 9.87
CA ILE A 88 -14.72 22.25 11.07
C ILE A 88 -16.15 21.71 10.93
N GLU A 89 -17.06 22.49 10.37
CA GLU A 89 -18.48 22.12 10.28
C GLU A 89 -18.75 21.10 9.17
N LYS A 90 -18.13 21.27 7.99
CA LYS A 90 -18.47 20.50 6.79
C LYS A 90 -17.47 19.40 6.45
N VAL A 91 -16.19 19.56 6.79
CA VAL A 91 -15.12 18.63 6.36
C VAL A 91 -14.76 17.64 7.46
N LEU A 92 -14.38 18.11 8.65
CA LEU A 92 -13.90 17.25 9.73
C LEU A 92 -14.89 16.14 10.17
N PRO A 93 -16.22 16.35 10.20
CA PRO A 93 -17.16 15.29 10.59
C PRO A 93 -17.20 14.15 9.56
N VAL A 94 -16.99 14.46 8.28
CA VAL A 94 -16.88 13.46 7.22
C VAL A 94 -15.62 12.62 7.44
N VAL A 95 -14.48 13.28 7.67
CA VAL A 95 -13.21 12.61 7.99
C VAL A 95 -13.36 11.67 9.18
N LEU A 96 -13.92 12.14 10.30
CA LEU A 96 -14.13 11.33 11.49
C LEU A 96 -14.97 10.09 11.22
N LYS A 97 -16.12 10.29 10.56
CA LYS A 97 -17.07 9.23 10.26
C LYS A 97 -16.41 8.14 9.42
N TYR A 98 -15.74 8.53 8.34
CA TYR A 98 -15.12 7.57 7.42
C TYR A 98 -13.85 6.96 8.00
N GLY A 99 -13.02 7.74 8.69
CA GLY A 99 -11.85 7.23 9.40
C GLY A 99 -12.23 6.11 10.37
N ASN A 100 -13.25 6.34 11.20
CA ASN A 100 -13.75 5.33 12.13
C ASN A 100 -14.41 4.14 11.43
N GLN A 101 -15.15 4.37 10.34
CA GLN A 101 -15.79 3.30 9.58
C GLN A 101 -14.76 2.37 8.90
N VAL A 102 -13.66 2.93 8.40
CA VAL A 102 -12.69 2.22 7.57
C VAL A 102 -11.56 1.63 8.40
N PHE A 103 -11.04 2.40 9.36
CA PHE A 103 -9.84 2.07 10.12
C PHE A 103 -10.14 1.79 11.61
N GLY A 104 -11.39 1.90 12.04
CA GLY A 104 -11.74 1.74 13.46
C GLY A 104 -11.14 2.86 14.30
N SER A 105 -10.51 2.52 15.42
CA SER A 105 -9.92 3.50 16.35
C SER A 105 -8.41 3.70 16.17
N ASP A 106 -7.79 3.09 15.17
CA ASP A 106 -6.32 3.12 14.99
C ASP A 106 -5.96 3.74 13.63
N TRP A 107 -5.99 5.08 13.59
CA TRP A 107 -5.62 5.85 12.41
C TRP A 107 -5.07 7.23 12.78
N VAL A 108 -4.30 7.81 11.87
CA VAL A 108 -3.71 9.14 12.00
C VAL A 108 -4.23 10.03 10.88
N PHE A 109 -4.82 11.17 11.23
CA PHE A 109 -5.21 12.16 10.23
C PHE A 109 -4.01 13.00 9.78
N GLN A 110 -3.82 13.10 8.47
CA GLN A 110 -2.81 13.97 7.84
C GLN A 110 -3.54 15.04 7.02
N GLN A 111 -3.10 16.29 7.17
CA GLN A 111 -3.58 17.47 6.45
C GLN A 111 -2.39 18.23 5.88
N ASP A 112 -2.65 19.17 4.97
CA ASP A 112 -1.62 20.09 4.51
C ASP A 112 -1.46 21.28 5.48
N GLY A 113 -0.62 22.25 5.10
CA GLY A 113 -0.38 23.47 5.88
C GLY A 113 -1.35 24.62 5.57
N ALA A 114 -2.53 24.38 5.00
CA ALA A 114 -3.45 25.44 4.61
C ALA A 114 -3.95 26.29 5.80
N LYS A 115 -4.45 27.49 5.51
CA LYS A 115 -4.98 28.43 6.52
C LYS A 115 -6.10 27.83 7.40
N PRO A 116 -7.16 27.21 6.85
CA PRO A 116 -8.21 26.59 7.68
C PRO A 116 -7.66 25.44 8.54
N ASP A 117 -6.76 24.63 7.97
CA ASP A 117 -6.19 23.45 8.59
C ASP A 117 -5.29 23.81 9.79
N SER A 118 -4.46 24.85 9.63
CA SER A 118 -3.54 25.35 10.64
C SER A 118 -4.19 26.24 11.72
N HIS A 119 -5.47 26.59 11.58
CA HIS A 119 -6.19 27.43 12.54
C HIS A 119 -6.30 26.74 13.90
N HIS A 120 -6.14 27.49 14.99
CA HIS A 120 -6.08 26.92 16.35
C HIS A 120 -7.34 26.15 16.75
N LEU A 121 -8.54 26.62 16.31
CA LEU A 121 -9.80 25.91 16.54
C LEU A 121 -9.89 24.60 15.76
N THR A 122 -9.39 24.56 14.52
CA THR A 122 -9.34 23.34 13.72
C THR A 122 -8.41 22.32 14.36
N GLN A 123 -7.21 22.77 14.75
CA GLN A 123 -6.23 21.94 15.45
C GLN A 123 -6.77 21.40 16.78
N GLN A 124 -7.57 22.20 17.50
CA GLN A 124 -8.23 21.77 18.73
C GLN A 124 -9.32 20.74 18.46
N CYS A 125 -10.16 20.97 17.45
CA CYS A 125 -11.18 20.02 17.03
C CYS A 125 -10.57 18.66 16.64
N CYS A 126 -9.48 18.65 15.87
CA CYS A 126 -8.76 17.42 15.54
C CYS A 126 -8.21 16.71 16.79
N ARG A 127 -7.61 17.45 17.74
CA ARG A 127 -7.11 16.90 19.02
C ARG A 127 -8.21 16.22 19.83
N ASP A 128 -9.39 16.85 19.90
CA ASP A 128 -10.46 16.42 20.78
C ASP A 128 -11.26 15.24 20.20
N ASN A 129 -11.28 15.10 18.86
CA ASN A 129 -12.18 14.16 18.18
C ASN A 129 -11.47 12.99 17.48
N PHE A 130 -10.21 13.13 17.06
CA PHE A 130 -9.54 12.11 16.25
C PHE A 130 -8.65 11.22 17.12
N PRO A 131 -8.50 9.91 16.79
CA PRO A 131 -7.60 9.03 17.55
C PRO A 131 -6.15 9.51 17.54
N SER A 132 -5.71 10.07 16.41
CA SER A 132 -4.42 10.72 16.25
C SER A 132 -4.46 11.64 15.03
N PHE A 133 -3.66 12.69 15.03
CA PHE A 133 -3.50 13.59 13.88
C PHE A 133 -2.10 14.21 13.86
N ILE A 134 -1.66 14.62 12.67
CA ILE A 134 -0.41 15.37 12.48
C ILE A 134 -0.73 16.85 12.66
N GLY A 135 -0.31 17.40 13.81
CA GLY A 135 -0.46 18.81 14.09
C GLY A 135 0.37 19.70 13.16
N LYS A 136 -0.06 20.95 13.01
CA LYS A 136 0.56 21.94 12.12
C LYS A 136 2.09 22.06 12.28
N ASP A 137 2.59 21.95 13.51
CA ASP A 137 4.02 22.12 13.82
C ASP A 137 4.86 20.89 13.46
N ARG A 138 4.20 19.78 13.09
CA ARG A 138 4.82 18.52 12.64
C ARG A 138 4.74 18.31 11.14
N TRP A 139 3.99 19.15 10.42
CA TRP A 139 3.91 19.12 8.97
C TRP A 139 4.92 20.12 8.37
N PRO A 140 5.85 19.68 7.51
CA PRO A 140 6.81 20.60 6.91
C PRO A 140 6.12 21.53 5.89
N PRO A 141 6.45 22.83 5.90
CA PRO A 141 5.86 23.78 4.97
C PRO A 141 6.33 23.51 3.54
N ASN A 142 5.43 23.74 2.56
CA ASN A 142 5.70 23.58 1.13
C ASN A 142 6.18 22.17 0.71
N SER A 143 5.63 21.13 1.32
CA SER A 143 5.99 19.74 1.03
C SER A 143 4.83 18.94 0.40
N PRO A 144 4.38 19.32 -0.82
CA PRO A 144 3.35 18.56 -1.52
C PRO A 144 3.81 17.14 -1.87
N ASP A 145 5.13 16.93 -1.97
CA ASP A 145 5.77 15.62 -2.19
C ASP A 145 5.55 14.63 -1.03
N LEU A 146 5.27 15.14 0.17
CA LEU A 146 4.97 14.31 1.34
C LEU A 146 3.49 14.04 1.52
N ASN A 147 2.60 14.77 0.83
CA ASN A 147 1.18 14.50 0.84
C ASN A 147 0.81 13.54 -0.28
N THR A 148 0.26 12.37 0.06
CA THR A 148 -0.12 11.37 -0.96
C THR A 148 -1.18 11.91 -1.94
N LEU A 149 -2.07 12.79 -1.47
CA LEU A 149 -3.09 13.42 -2.33
C LEU A 149 -2.45 14.35 -3.36
N ASP A 150 -1.57 15.27 -2.91
CA ASP A 150 -0.94 16.28 -3.76
C ASP A 150 0.15 15.69 -4.67
N TYR A 151 0.90 14.71 -4.18
CA TYR A 151 1.96 14.07 -4.95
C TYR A 151 1.43 13.24 -6.13
N SER A 152 0.24 12.65 -6.03
CA SER A 152 -0.24 11.68 -7.02
C SER A 152 -1.73 11.67 -7.28
N ILE A 153 -2.59 11.64 -6.26
CA ILE A 153 -4.03 11.38 -6.48
C ILE A 153 -4.69 12.51 -7.28
N TRP A 154 -4.35 13.76 -7.01
CA TRP A 154 -4.91 14.89 -7.75
C TRP A 154 -4.48 14.94 -9.21
N ASP A 155 -3.22 14.62 -9.50
CA ASP A 155 -2.72 14.55 -10.89
C ASP A 155 -3.45 13.47 -11.69
N GLU A 156 -3.57 12.27 -11.11
CA GLU A 156 -4.35 11.17 -11.72
C GLU A 156 -5.82 11.58 -11.93
N PHE A 157 -6.42 12.26 -10.96
CA PHE A 157 -7.80 12.73 -11.05
C PHE A 157 -8.00 13.73 -12.21
N VAL A 158 -7.09 14.69 -12.35
CA VAL A 158 -7.11 15.68 -13.45
C VAL A 158 -6.97 15.01 -14.82
N ASN A 159 -6.16 13.95 -14.91
CA ASN A 159 -5.93 13.24 -16.16
C ASN A 159 -7.11 12.37 -16.62
N ILE A 160 -7.96 11.91 -15.69
CA ILE A 160 -9.12 11.06 -15.99
C ILE A 160 -10.44 11.83 -16.07
N ILE A 161 -10.53 13.02 -15.48
CA ILE A 161 -11.79 13.77 -15.42
C ILE A 161 -12.19 14.26 -16.81
N ASN A 162 -13.47 14.12 -17.14
CA ASN A 162 -14.01 14.73 -18.35
C ASN A 162 -14.43 16.16 -18.05
N TRP A 163 -13.53 17.11 -18.28
CA TRP A 163 -13.74 18.54 -18.07
C TRP A 163 -14.95 19.13 -18.80
N ASN A 164 -15.49 18.46 -19.82
CA ASN A 164 -16.71 18.92 -20.51
C ASN A 164 -18.00 18.55 -19.77
N LYS A 165 -17.93 17.81 -18.66
CA LYS A 165 -19.07 17.33 -17.87
C LYS A 165 -19.11 17.88 -16.44
N VAL A 166 -18.14 18.73 -16.08
CA VAL A 166 -17.97 19.31 -14.75
C VAL A 166 -18.21 20.80 -14.83
#